data_AF-A0A2D4N0I6-F1
#
_entry.id   AF-A0A2D4N0I6-F1
#
_cell.length_a   1.000
_cell.length_b   1.000
_cell.length_c   1.000
_cell.angle_alpha   90.00
_cell.angle_beta   90.00
_cell.angle_gamma   90.00
#
_symmetry.space_group_name_H-M   'P 1'
#
loop_
_entity.id
_entity.type
_entity.pdbx_description
1 polymer ?
#
loop_
_entity_poly.entity_id
_entity_poly.type
_entity_poly.pdbx_seq_one_letter_code
_entity_poly.pdbx_strand_id
1 'polypeptide(L)'
;MSVKVLEIPWMCFLLIQGLELQETSCHTAEAHRVDDIFAMAFEHQEHNKMFSLNPHFGNILTPCAALPVKLYSDARNTLSGIIDSPENRKQLKEDFIKVLLWMLIQYCYKKSKTPRPLEKMSKPQQEYSSGGPSEVLNKAIERPDSWKDEDGLSVESTEEWTDDSNLFDDEPSKKTLKTNVTVPQDGSPRPFYSLPGSVEIHTTDDEVLEVASVNKLYKTVVLGLPVVDAGKHWGNRDSSPIKLSNFYSELLSIPEEWRTAPLSAAKFHQMKQKFPIEWYHFLLGQLDLFHLKENPSNLLKDLFKDTALKDLYVQSALSCYIAMFGLDDTVVSPGHIFRAYNGSLPWSVCLDWLIGNQELYQLTLKTFRYTVKLMVDKASLGPVEDFQELLKYLEEYENDWYIGLVSEKEWPQAVLQETPYLFSLGHDPNMGVYTGRILTLQEFLVQVGKLNDEAVRGQWGNLSWELLYATNDDEERYSIQAHPVLLRNLTIQAADPPLGYPIYSSEPLHLTFL
;
A
#
# COMPACT_ATOMS: atom_id res chain seq x y z
N MET A 1 -3.44 6.63 23.63
CA MET A 1 -3.46 5.15 23.53
C MET A 1 -3.57 4.57 24.94
N SER A 2 -4.41 3.55 25.13
CA SER A 2 -4.47 2.76 26.37
C SER A 2 -3.89 1.36 26.12
N VAL A 3 -3.41 0.71 27.17
CA VAL A 3 -2.89 -0.65 27.12
C VAL A 3 -3.43 -1.41 28.32
N LYS A 4 -4.30 -2.39 28.09
CA LYS A 4 -4.74 -3.33 29.13
C LYS A 4 -3.79 -4.52 29.17
N VAL A 5 -3.52 -4.98 30.38
CA VAL A 5 -2.82 -6.23 30.65
C VAL A 5 -3.79 -7.11 31.43
N LEU A 6 -4.26 -8.20 30.81
CA LEU A 6 -5.11 -9.18 31.46
C LEU A 6 -4.24 -10.36 31.92
N GLU A 7 -4.03 -10.46 33.23
CA GLU A 7 -3.29 -11.54 33.86
C GLU A 7 -4.24 -12.66 34.29
N ILE A 8 -4.12 -13.82 33.65
CA ILE A 8 -4.73 -15.08 34.04
C ILE A 8 -3.59 -15.95 34.62
N PRO A 9 -3.80 -16.83 35.62
CA PRO A 9 -2.71 -17.46 36.40
C PRO A 9 -1.62 -18.24 35.63
N TRP A 10 -1.75 -18.44 34.32
CA TRP A 10 -0.76 -19.08 33.44
C TRP A 10 -0.61 -18.39 32.07
N MET A 11 -1.30 -17.26 31.83
CA MET A 11 -1.36 -16.57 30.53
C MET A 11 -1.53 -15.07 30.73
N CYS A 12 -0.75 -14.27 30.03
CA CYS A 12 -0.93 -12.82 29.99
C CYS A 12 -1.38 -12.38 28.60
N PHE A 13 -2.44 -11.58 28.52
CA PHE A 13 -2.91 -10.99 27.26
C PHE A 13 -2.74 -9.48 27.30
N LEU A 14 -2.07 -8.95 26.27
CA LEU A 14 -1.91 -7.53 26.02
C LEU A 14 -2.99 -7.07 25.04
N LEU A 15 -3.79 -6.08 25.42
CA LEU A 15 -4.78 -5.44 24.54
C LEU A 15 -4.39 -3.96 24.36
N ILE A 16 -4.15 -3.55 23.12
CA ILE A 16 -3.79 -2.17 22.80
C ILE A 16 -5.05 -1.46 22.28
N GLN A 17 -5.37 -0.30 22.86
CA GLN A 17 -6.57 0.46 22.50
C GLN A 17 -6.23 1.89 22.04
N GLY A 18 -6.82 2.28 20.91
CA GLY A 18 -6.93 3.68 20.53
C GLY A 18 -8.01 4.35 21.38
N LEU A 19 -7.63 5.42 22.07
CA LEU A 19 -8.57 6.39 22.61
C LEU A 19 -8.67 7.54 21.59
N GLU A 20 -9.76 8.28 21.66
CA GLU A 20 -10.05 9.38 20.74
C GLU A 20 -9.04 10.53 20.86
N LEU A 21 -8.92 11.34 19.80
CA LEU A 21 -8.21 12.61 19.91
C LEU A 21 -9.02 13.58 20.79
N GLN A 22 -8.40 14.67 21.24
CA GLN A 22 -8.96 15.54 22.29
C GLN A 22 -10.12 16.44 21.81
N GLU A 23 -11.21 15.88 21.29
CA GLU A 23 -12.33 16.64 20.70
C GLU A 23 -13.30 17.22 21.75
N THR A 24 -13.58 16.50 22.85
CA THR A 24 -14.39 17.06 23.95
C THR A 24 -13.48 17.65 25.03
N SER A 25 -13.83 18.86 25.51
CA SER A 25 -13.08 19.59 26.54
C SER A 25 -12.88 18.80 27.85
N CYS A 26 -13.77 17.84 28.11
CA CYS A 26 -13.69 16.94 29.26
C CYS A 26 -12.59 15.88 29.09
N HIS A 27 -12.44 15.29 27.90
CA HIS A 27 -11.30 14.42 27.58
C HIS A 27 -9.99 15.22 27.51
N THR A 28 -10.00 16.43 26.93
CA THR A 28 -8.83 17.33 26.91
C THR A 28 -8.31 17.64 28.33
N ALA A 29 -9.20 17.90 29.28
CA ALA A 29 -8.83 18.23 30.67
C ALA A 29 -8.21 17.04 31.42
N GLU A 30 -8.64 15.81 31.15
CA GLU A 30 -8.01 14.62 31.71
C GLU A 30 -6.69 14.27 31.02
N ALA A 31 -6.59 14.46 29.70
CA ALA A 31 -5.36 14.25 28.94
C ALA A 31 -4.25 15.24 29.35
N HIS A 32 -4.55 16.54 29.45
CA HIS A 32 -3.61 17.53 30.01
C HIS A 32 -3.15 17.18 31.43
N ARG A 33 -3.99 16.51 32.22
CA ARG A 33 -3.60 16.03 33.54
C ARG A 33 -2.64 14.84 33.47
N VAL A 34 -2.73 13.98 32.45
CA VAL A 34 -1.71 12.96 32.17
C VAL A 34 -0.39 13.64 31.78
N ASP A 35 -0.44 14.65 30.91
CA ASP A 35 0.73 15.41 30.46
C ASP A 35 1.45 16.11 31.64
N ASP A 36 0.72 16.83 32.50
CA ASP A 36 1.21 17.43 33.76
C ASP A 36 1.99 16.40 34.62
N ILE A 37 1.41 15.21 34.78
CA ILE A 37 1.95 14.14 35.61
C ILE A 37 3.27 13.60 35.05
N PHE A 38 3.35 13.40 33.74
CA PHE A 38 4.55 12.90 33.08
C PHE A 38 5.64 13.97 32.93
N ALA A 39 5.29 15.22 32.59
CA ALA A 39 6.24 16.32 32.49
C ALA A 39 6.97 16.55 33.82
N MET A 40 6.26 16.49 34.96
CA MET A 40 6.89 16.55 36.27
C MET A 40 7.79 15.33 36.56
N ALA A 41 7.38 14.13 36.15
CA ALA A 41 8.10 12.90 36.44
C ALA A 41 9.37 12.70 35.60
N PHE A 42 9.37 13.17 34.34
CA PHE A 42 10.41 12.85 33.36
C PHE A 42 11.20 14.06 32.85
N GLU A 43 10.62 15.26 32.79
CA GLU A 43 11.28 16.45 32.19
C GLU A 43 11.97 17.34 33.23
N HIS A 44 11.48 17.35 34.48
CA HIS A 44 11.92 18.28 35.53
C HIS A 44 13.27 17.93 36.21
N GLN A 45 14.21 17.27 35.52
CA GLN A 45 15.50 16.87 36.11
C GLN A 45 16.52 18.02 36.27
N GLU A 46 16.41 19.13 35.53
CA GLU A 46 17.40 20.22 35.61
C GLU A 46 17.32 21.06 36.90
N HIS A 47 16.16 21.08 37.58
CA HIS A 47 15.92 21.99 38.70
C HIS A 47 16.02 21.29 40.06
N ASN A 48 17.23 21.35 40.61
CA ASN A 48 17.68 20.71 41.85
C ASN A 48 16.92 21.20 43.12
N LYS A 49 15.65 20.79 43.29
CA LYS A 49 14.85 20.98 44.51
C LYS A 49 14.91 19.72 45.36
N MET A 50 15.83 19.74 46.33
CA MET A 50 16.21 18.60 47.18
C MET A 50 15.06 17.91 47.94
N PHE A 51 13.90 18.57 48.09
CA PHE A 51 12.66 17.98 48.60
C PHE A 51 11.43 18.57 47.88
N SER A 52 11.03 17.97 46.76
CA SER A 52 9.67 18.11 46.23
C SER A 52 8.77 17.01 46.82
N LEU A 53 7.72 17.39 47.55
CA LEU A 53 6.60 16.48 47.80
C LEU A 53 5.86 16.28 46.48
N ASN A 54 5.57 15.03 46.11
CA ASN A 54 4.78 14.72 44.93
C ASN A 54 3.36 15.31 45.06
N PRO A 55 2.98 16.37 44.31
CA PRO A 55 1.66 17.00 44.40
C PRO A 55 0.57 16.18 43.68
N HIS A 56 0.91 14.97 43.23
CA HIS A 56 0.07 14.02 42.50
C HIS A 56 -0.05 12.67 43.24
N PHE A 57 0.37 12.61 44.52
CA PHE A 57 0.28 11.43 45.38
C PHE A 57 -1.12 10.76 45.44
N GLY A 58 -2.20 11.53 45.20
CA GLY A 58 -3.57 11.01 45.16
C GLY A 58 -4.15 10.76 43.76
N ASN A 59 -3.39 10.93 42.68
CA ASN A 59 -3.87 10.64 41.32
C ASN A 59 -3.90 9.12 41.04
N ILE A 60 -4.82 8.69 40.19
CA ILE A 60 -4.95 7.29 39.72
C ILE A 60 -3.71 6.81 38.94
N LEU A 61 -2.99 7.72 38.28
CA LEU A 61 -1.86 7.43 37.40
C LEU A 61 -0.52 7.52 38.15
N THR A 62 0.24 6.43 38.10
CA THR A 62 1.63 6.34 38.56
C THR A 62 2.58 6.30 37.36
N PRO A 63 3.43 7.32 37.14
CA PRO A 63 4.50 7.24 36.15
C PRO A 63 5.44 6.05 36.41
N CYS A 64 5.82 5.33 35.35
CA CYS A 64 6.63 4.12 35.45
C CYS A 64 7.94 4.22 34.66
N ALA A 65 7.88 4.63 33.39
CA ALA A 65 9.06 4.74 32.52
C ALA A 65 8.81 5.73 31.39
N ALA A 66 9.90 6.19 30.76
CA ALA A 66 9.87 6.81 29.44
C ALA A 66 10.71 5.90 28.52
N LEU A 67 10.11 5.40 27.44
CA LEU A 67 10.69 4.36 26.59
C LEU A 67 10.89 4.87 25.16
N PRO A 68 12.07 4.70 24.54
CA PRO A 68 12.22 4.96 23.12
C PRO A 68 11.42 3.92 22.33
N VAL A 69 10.49 4.39 21.49
CA VAL A 69 9.67 3.57 20.61
C VAL A 69 9.73 4.14 19.21
N LYS A 70 10.05 3.30 18.23
CA LYS A 70 9.97 3.66 16.81
C LYS A 70 8.51 3.70 16.38
N LEU A 71 8.04 4.86 15.92
CA LEU A 71 6.68 5.06 15.40
C LEU A 71 6.73 5.83 14.09
N TYR A 72 5.72 5.65 13.25
CA TYR A 72 5.56 6.41 12.01
C TYR A 72 4.76 7.69 12.26
N SER A 73 5.31 8.85 11.89
CA SER A 73 4.53 10.08 11.75
C SER A 73 3.79 10.06 10.40
N ASP A 74 2.45 10.13 10.40
CA ASP A 74 1.63 10.23 9.18
C ASP A 74 1.41 11.69 8.76
N ALA A 75 1.94 12.08 7.60
CA ALA A 75 1.79 13.40 7.01
C ALA A 75 1.00 13.31 5.69
N ARG A 76 -0.08 14.10 5.58
CA ARG A 76 -0.93 14.15 4.39
C ARG A 76 -0.83 15.52 3.72
N ASN A 77 -0.15 15.57 2.59
CA ASN A 77 0.10 16.81 1.85
C ASN A 77 -0.84 16.93 0.64
N THR A 78 -1.46 18.10 0.45
CA THR A 78 -2.20 18.45 -0.76
C THR A 78 -1.22 18.69 -1.92
N LEU A 79 -1.43 18.02 -3.06
CA LEU A 79 -0.57 18.12 -4.25
C LEU A 79 -1.17 19.03 -5.34
N SER A 80 -2.23 19.78 -5.04
CA SER A 80 -2.79 20.80 -5.92
C SER A 80 -1.71 21.79 -6.37
N GLY A 81 -1.67 22.08 -7.67
CA GLY A 81 -0.61 22.90 -8.26
C GLY A 81 0.72 22.18 -8.50
N ILE A 82 1.07 21.15 -7.71
CA ILE A 82 2.22 20.28 -8.00
C ILE A 82 1.88 19.33 -9.15
N ILE A 83 0.81 18.54 -9.01
CA ILE A 83 0.37 17.61 -10.07
C ILE A 83 -0.32 18.34 -11.22
N ASP A 84 -0.93 19.49 -10.97
CA ASP A 84 -1.64 20.28 -11.97
C ASP A 84 -0.72 21.16 -12.82
N SER A 85 0.48 21.49 -12.34
CA SER A 85 1.47 22.28 -13.09
C SER A 85 1.76 21.61 -14.46
N PRO A 86 1.57 22.32 -15.59
CA PRO A 86 1.86 21.75 -16.90
C PRO A 86 3.37 21.52 -17.10
N GLU A 87 4.22 22.30 -16.42
CA GLU A 87 5.68 22.14 -16.47
C GLU A 87 6.12 20.89 -15.71
N ASN A 88 5.61 20.67 -14.49
CA ASN A 88 5.90 19.46 -13.70
C ASN A 88 5.48 18.20 -14.48
N ARG A 89 4.30 18.24 -15.12
CA ARG A 89 3.79 17.15 -15.97
C ARG A 89 4.57 16.93 -17.27
N LYS A 90 5.26 17.95 -17.78
CA LYS A 90 6.21 17.82 -18.89
C LYS A 90 7.53 17.21 -18.40
N GLN A 91 8.08 17.70 -17.29
CA GLN A 91 9.30 17.16 -16.68
C GLN A 91 9.14 15.69 -16.26
N LEU A 92 7.97 15.29 -15.75
CA LEU A 92 7.63 13.88 -15.47
C LEU A 92 7.87 12.96 -16.68
N LYS A 93 7.49 13.37 -17.90
CA LYS A 93 7.74 12.61 -19.14
C LYS A 93 9.24 12.53 -19.46
N GLU A 94 9.99 13.60 -19.23
CA GLU A 94 11.43 13.67 -19.54
C GLU A 94 12.29 12.91 -18.52
N ASP A 95 11.94 12.98 -17.23
CA ASP A 95 12.62 12.27 -16.15
C ASP A 95 12.31 10.77 -16.15
N PHE A 96 11.09 10.34 -16.53
CA PHE A 96 10.73 8.92 -16.57
C PHE A 96 11.73 8.07 -17.36
N ILE A 97 12.25 8.59 -18.49
CA ILE A 97 13.25 7.88 -19.29
C ILE A 97 14.59 7.76 -18.53
N LYS A 98 14.96 8.77 -17.73
CA LYS A 98 16.17 8.73 -16.88
C LYS A 98 16.02 7.71 -15.76
N VAL A 99 14.89 7.73 -15.05
CA VAL A 99 14.58 6.77 -13.97
C VAL A 99 14.50 5.34 -14.53
N LEU A 100 13.85 5.15 -15.69
CA LEU A 100 13.74 3.83 -16.31
C LEU A 100 15.10 3.26 -16.72
N LEU A 101 15.98 4.10 -17.26
CA LEU A 101 17.35 3.68 -17.60
C LEU A 101 18.15 3.25 -16.37
N TRP A 102 18.01 3.96 -15.24
CA TRP A 102 18.60 3.53 -13.97
C TRP A 102 18.03 2.18 -13.52
N MET A 103 16.70 2.03 -13.49
CA MET A 103 16.04 0.78 -13.10
C MET A 103 16.43 -0.41 -14.00
N LEU A 104 16.50 -0.23 -15.33
CA LEU A 104 16.90 -1.27 -16.29
C LEU A 104 18.38 -1.65 -16.17
N ILE A 105 19.27 -0.67 -16.01
CA ILE A 105 20.72 -0.93 -15.85
C ILE A 105 20.97 -1.61 -14.50
N GLN A 106 20.38 -1.12 -13.41
CA GLN A 106 20.49 -1.75 -12.09
C GLN A 106 19.89 -3.16 -12.09
N TYR A 107 18.76 -3.40 -12.78
CA TYR A 107 18.21 -4.74 -12.95
C TYR A 107 19.21 -5.69 -13.65
N CYS A 108 19.75 -5.29 -14.81
CA CYS A 108 20.69 -6.13 -15.57
C CYS A 108 22.00 -6.37 -14.79
N TYR A 109 22.49 -5.36 -14.08
CA TYR A 109 23.67 -5.45 -13.20
C TYR A 109 23.44 -6.34 -11.97
N LYS A 110 22.29 -6.22 -11.28
CA LYS A 110 21.91 -7.15 -10.20
C LYS A 110 21.79 -8.59 -10.74
N LYS A 111 21.20 -8.78 -11.92
CA LYS A 111 21.05 -10.08 -12.60
C LYS A 111 22.37 -10.69 -13.11
N SER A 112 23.41 -9.88 -13.34
CA SER A 112 24.74 -10.38 -13.70
C SER A 112 25.56 -10.85 -12.48
N LYS A 113 25.21 -10.41 -11.27
CA LYS A 113 25.84 -10.87 -10.01
C LYS A 113 25.29 -12.20 -9.51
N THR A 114 24.04 -12.57 -9.83
CA THR A 114 23.45 -13.85 -9.44
C THR A 114 23.91 -15.00 -10.37
N PRO A 115 24.56 -16.06 -9.85
CA PRO A 115 24.92 -17.21 -10.67
C PRO A 115 23.67 -17.91 -11.21
N ARG A 116 23.58 -18.08 -12.54
CA ARG A 116 22.50 -18.86 -13.16
C ARG A 116 22.55 -20.31 -12.65
N PRO A 117 21.45 -20.88 -12.11
CA PRO A 117 21.33 -22.32 -11.94
C PRO A 117 21.55 -23.00 -13.30
N LEU A 118 22.32 -24.09 -13.33
CA LEU A 118 22.66 -24.74 -14.58
C LEU A 118 21.46 -25.52 -15.12
N GLU A 119 20.69 -24.90 -16.03
CA GLU A 119 19.65 -25.60 -16.77
C GLU A 119 20.27 -26.78 -17.53
N LYS A 120 19.62 -27.95 -17.43
CA LYS A 120 20.16 -29.20 -17.96
C LYS A 120 20.08 -29.19 -19.48
N MET A 121 21.16 -28.74 -20.13
CA MET A 121 21.29 -28.74 -21.58
C MET A 121 21.07 -30.16 -22.12
N SER A 122 19.89 -30.37 -22.72
CA SER A 122 19.43 -31.65 -23.24
C SER A 122 20.31 -32.03 -24.45
N LYS A 123 20.99 -33.17 -24.34
CA LYS A 123 21.82 -33.67 -25.44
C LYS A 123 20.94 -34.00 -26.64
N PRO A 124 21.36 -33.67 -27.88
CA PRO A 124 20.65 -34.11 -29.06
C PRO A 124 20.72 -35.63 -29.15
N GLN A 125 19.57 -36.31 -29.12
CA GLN A 125 19.50 -37.72 -29.49
C GLN A 125 19.46 -37.83 -31.01
N GLN A 126 20.29 -38.71 -31.56
CA GLN A 126 20.35 -38.97 -33.00
C GLN A 126 19.15 -39.80 -33.45
N GLU A 127 18.68 -39.53 -34.66
CA GLU A 127 17.66 -40.35 -35.32
C GLU A 127 18.19 -41.76 -35.60
N TYR A 128 17.39 -42.77 -35.26
CA TYR A 128 17.41 -44.08 -35.92
C TYR A 128 15.98 -44.54 -36.13
N SER A 129 15.66 -44.97 -37.35
CA SER A 129 14.31 -45.29 -37.79
C SER A 129 14.19 -46.76 -38.19
N SER A 130 13.08 -47.42 -37.84
CA SER A 130 12.48 -48.53 -38.61
C SER A 130 11.16 -49.04 -37.99
N GLY A 131 10.21 -49.40 -38.86
CA GLY A 131 9.29 -50.54 -38.64
C GLY A 131 8.10 -50.37 -37.70
N GLY A 132 6.90 -50.20 -38.27
CA GLY A 132 5.67 -50.83 -37.75
C GLY A 132 5.56 -52.31 -38.21
N PRO A 133 4.42 -53.03 -38.02
CA PRO A 133 3.06 -52.46 -37.86
C PRO A 133 2.08 -53.14 -36.85
N SER A 134 0.93 -52.47 -36.66
CA SER A 134 -0.43 -53.01 -36.42
C SER A 134 -0.94 -53.51 -35.05
N GLU A 135 -2.27 -53.39 -34.92
CA GLU A 135 -3.26 -54.18 -34.15
C GLU A 135 -3.41 -54.13 -32.61
N VAL A 136 -4.34 -53.26 -32.17
CA VAL A 136 -5.66 -53.60 -31.55
C VAL A 136 -5.75 -54.87 -30.66
N LEU A 137 -6.11 -54.73 -29.36
CA LEU A 137 -7.44 -55.10 -28.81
C LEU A 137 -7.62 -54.81 -27.29
N ASN A 138 -8.86 -54.46 -26.94
CA ASN A 138 -9.45 -54.16 -25.61
C ASN A 138 -9.13 -55.09 -24.43
N LYS A 139 -9.00 -54.50 -23.24
CA LYS A 139 -9.79 -54.78 -21.99
C LYS A 139 -9.38 -53.79 -20.88
N ALA A 140 -10.13 -53.50 -19.81
CA ALA A 140 -11.57 -53.31 -19.55
C ALA A 140 -11.74 -53.21 -18.01
N ILE A 141 -12.71 -52.41 -17.51
CA ILE A 141 -13.35 -52.56 -16.17
C ILE A 141 -12.42 -52.21 -14.95
N GLU A 142 -12.84 -51.53 -13.87
CA GLU A 142 -14.16 -51.04 -13.41
C GLU A 142 -14.08 -49.69 -12.65
N ARG A 143 -15.23 -49.01 -12.51
CA ARG A 143 -15.56 -48.09 -11.41
C ARG A 143 -16.92 -48.50 -10.84
N PRO A 144 -17.15 -48.41 -9.52
CA PRO A 144 -18.49 -48.26 -8.95
C PRO A 144 -18.90 -46.77 -8.94
N ASP A 145 -20.21 -46.53 -9.03
CA ASP A 145 -20.83 -45.19 -9.04
C ASP A 145 -21.24 -44.72 -7.63
N SER A 146 -21.93 -43.58 -7.58
CA SER A 146 -22.66 -43.02 -6.43
C SER A 146 -23.83 -43.89 -5.97
N TRP A 147 -24.65 -43.39 -5.03
CA TRP A 147 -26.06 -43.04 -5.28
C TRP A 147 -26.55 -42.11 -4.14
N LYS A 148 -27.87 -41.87 -4.00
CA LYS A 148 -28.44 -40.61 -3.47
C LYS A 148 -29.42 -40.77 -2.29
N ASP A 149 -29.49 -39.71 -1.49
CA ASP A 149 -30.70 -39.05 -0.92
C ASP A 149 -31.54 -39.62 0.27
N GLU A 150 -31.86 -38.68 1.17
CA GLU A 150 -33.13 -38.45 1.91
C GLU A 150 -33.51 -39.18 3.24
N ASP A 151 -34.43 -38.50 3.96
CA ASP A 151 -35.03 -38.75 5.30
C ASP A 151 -34.08 -38.69 6.53
N GLY A 152 -34.38 -38.01 7.65
CA GLY A 152 -35.48 -37.09 7.98
C GLY A 152 -35.88 -37.16 9.48
N LEU A 153 -36.22 -36.03 10.14
CA LEU A 153 -37.17 -35.87 11.29
C LEU A 153 -37.15 -34.45 11.92
N SER A 154 -38.17 -34.12 12.72
CA SER A 154 -38.51 -32.77 13.25
C SER A 154 -39.01 -32.79 14.71
N VAL A 155 -39.26 -31.60 15.30
CA VAL A 155 -40.15 -31.22 16.45
C VAL A 155 -39.77 -29.76 16.85
N GLU A 156 -40.59 -28.72 16.60
CA GLU A 156 -41.67 -28.15 17.46
C GLU A 156 -41.16 -27.49 18.77
N SER A 157 -41.63 -26.32 19.24
CA SER A 157 -42.60 -25.29 18.79
C SER A 157 -42.25 -23.93 19.50
N THR A 158 -43.00 -22.80 19.60
CA THR A 158 -44.43 -22.41 19.38
C THR A 158 -44.54 -20.86 19.26
N GLU A 159 -45.73 -20.36 18.86
CA GLU A 159 -46.43 -19.06 19.13
C GLU A 159 -45.70 -17.78 19.63
N GLU A 160 -45.85 -16.55 19.08
CA GLU A 160 -46.94 -15.81 18.39
C GLU A 160 -47.78 -14.88 19.32
N TRP A 161 -47.60 -13.56 19.18
CA TRP A 161 -48.58 -12.51 19.55
C TRP A 161 -48.49 -11.33 18.57
N THR A 162 -49.62 -10.92 17.99
CA THR A 162 -49.81 -9.69 17.22
C THR A 162 -51.11 -9.02 17.67
N ASP A 163 -51.16 -7.70 17.73
CA ASP A 163 -52.43 -6.96 17.79
C ASP A 163 -52.32 -5.68 16.95
N ASP A 164 -53.45 -5.25 16.39
CA ASP A 164 -53.53 -4.30 15.28
C ASP A 164 -54.69 -3.31 15.53
N SER A 165 -54.38 -2.03 15.78
CA SER A 165 -55.41 -1.03 16.08
C SER A 165 -55.10 0.36 15.50
N ASN A 166 -55.41 0.54 14.22
CA ASN A 166 -55.55 1.86 13.60
C ASN A 166 -56.90 2.49 14.02
N LEU A 167 -56.91 3.75 14.48
CA LEU A 167 -58.16 4.45 14.81
C LEU A 167 -58.12 5.98 14.59
N PHE A 168 -58.30 6.36 13.33
CA PHE A 168 -58.73 7.67 12.79
C PHE A 168 -57.80 8.89 12.83
N ASP A 169 -57.90 9.63 11.71
CA ASP A 169 -57.21 10.85 11.28
C ASP A 169 -57.69 12.11 12.07
N ASP A 170 -57.11 13.31 11.94
CA ASP A 170 -57.09 14.14 10.72
C ASP A 170 -55.77 14.89 10.40
N GLU A 171 -55.63 15.24 9.11
CA GLU A 171 -54.55 15.92 8.38
C GLU A 171 -54.21 17.39 8.80
N PRO A 172 -53.22 18.09 8.17
CA PRO A 172 -51.93 17.64 7.60
C PRO A 172 -50.72 18.62 7.79
N SER A 173 -49.49 18.20 7.47
CA SER A 173 -48.68 18.90 6.43
C SER A 173 -47.35 18.25 6.01
N LYS A 174 -47.18 18.10 4.67
CA LYS A 174 -45.91 18.20 3.90
C LYS A 174 -44.79 17.15 4.11
N LYS A 175 -45.11 15.92 3.68
CA LYS A 175 -44.33 15.06 2.75
C LYS A 175 -42.83 15.35 2.51
N THR A 176 -42.00 14.33 2.74
CA THR A 176 -40.92 13.91 1.81
C THR A 176 -40.89 12.37 1.72
N LEU A 177 -40.36 11.79 0.64
CA LEU A 177 -40.41 10.34 0.37
C LEU A 177 -39.39 9.51 1.18
N LYS A 178 -39.78 8.28 1.55
CA LYS A 178 -38.84 7.18 1.82
C LYS A 178 -38.76 6.26 0.60
N THR A 179 -37.61 5.65 0.38
CA THR A 179 -37.41 4.49 -0.51
C THR A 179 -36.71 3.40 0.29
N ASN A 180 -37.29 2.20 0.34
CA ASN A 180 -36.73 1.09 1.11
C ASN A 180 -35.73 0.31 0.25
N VAL A 181 -34.59 -0.10 0.84
CA VAL A 181 -33.67 -1.10 0.27
C VAL A 181 -33.42 -2.18 1.32
N THR A 182 -33.60 -3.44 0.94
CA THR A 182 -33.44 -4.59 1.84
C THR A 182 -31.99 -5.06 1.86
N VAL A 183 -31.40 -5.20 3.05
CA VAL A 183 -30.03 -5.73 3.23
C VAL A 183 -30.06 -7.27 3.30
N PRO A 184 -29.28 -7.99 2.47
CA PRO A 184 -29.02 -9.41 2.67
C PRO A 184 -27.87 -9.60 3.67
N GLN A 185 -28.05 -10.46 4.67
CA GLN A 185 -26.95 -10.94 5.50
C GLN A 185 -26.18 -12.07 4.78
N ASP A 186 -24.90 -11.84 4.51
CA ASP A 186 -23.90 -12.92 4.40
C ASP A 186 -22.54 -12.36 4.86
N GLY A 187 -21.89 -13.06 5.79
CA GLY A 187 -20.91 -12.46 6.71
C GLY A 187 -19.68 -13.32 6.95
N SER A 188 -18.74 -13.32 6.00
CA SER A 188 -17.38 -13.81 6.23
C SER A 188 -16.46 -12.65 6.67
N PRO A 189 -15.60 -12.83 7.69
CA PRO A 189 -14.73 -11.76 8.18
C PRO A 189 -13.69 -11.38 7.12
N ARG A 190 -13.64 -10.09 6.79
CA ARG A 190 -12.58 -9.50 5.95
C ARG A 190 -11.43 -9.02 6.84
N PRO A 191 -10.16 -9.18 6.43
CA PRO A 191 -9.04 -8.65 7.19
C PRO A 191 -9.05 -7.12 7.18
N PHE A 192 -8.74 -6.51 8.32
CA PHE A 192 -8.50 -5.07 8.45
C PHE A 192 -7.18 -4.69 7.77
N TYR A 193 -7.17 -3.58 7.02
CA TYR A 193 -5.97 -3.06 6.34
C TYR A 193 -5.46 -1.73 6.91
N SER A 194 -6.18 -1.11 7.85
CA SER A 194 -5.74 0.09 8.55
C SER A 194 -4.57 -0.24 9.51
N LEU A 195 -3.58 0.65 9.58
CA LEU A 195 -2.40 0.46 10.43
C LEU A 195 -2.79 0.48 11.93
N PRO A 196 -2.20 -0.39 12.78
CA PRO A 196 -2.47 -0.36 14.22
C PRO A 196 -2.23 1.03 14.83
N GLY A 197 -3.25 1.60 15.46
CA GLY A 197 -3.20 2.95 16.05
C GLY A 197 -3.45 4.12 15.08
N SER A 198 -3.69 3.88 13.79
CA SER A 198 -4.12 4.92 12.84
C SER A 198 -5.59 5.28 13.06
N VAL A 199 -5.88 6.44 13.65
CA VAL A 199 -7.24 7.00 13.66
C VAL A 199 -7.57 7.50 12.27
N GLU A 200 -8.50 6.83 11.59
CA GLU A 200 -9.03 7.25 10.29
C GLU A 200 -10.40 7.87 10.49
N ILE A 201 -10.54 9.16 10.18
CA ILE A 201 -11.82 9.88 10.23
C ILE A 201 -12.79 9.21 9.24
N HIS A 202 -13.95 8.79 9.73
CA HIS A 202 -14.88 7.92 9.00
C HIS A 202 -15.42 8.57 7.71
N THR A 203 -14.95 8.08 6.55
CA THR A 203 -15.77 7.99 5.34
C THR A 203 -16.78 6.87 5.51
N THR A 204 -18.06 7.09 5.20
CA THR A 204 -19.12 6.11 5.50
C THR A 204 -19.18 4.96 4.49
N ASP A 205 -19.72 3.81 4.88
CA ASP A 205 -19.83 2.63 4.00
C ASP A 205 -20.63 2.90 2.71
N ASP A 206 -21.57 3.86 2.74
CA ASP A 206 -22.28 4.34 1.55
C ASP A 206 -21.33 4.97 0.52
N GLU A 207 -20.29 5.70 0.93
CA GLU A 207 -19.29 6.26 0.02
C GLU A 207 -18.47 5.16 -0.66
N VAL A 208 -18.22 4.03 0.02
CA VAL A 208 -17.54 2.86 -0.58
C VAL A 208 -18.41 2.22 -1.66
N LEU A 209 -19.73 2.16 -1.44
CA LEU A 209 -20.69 1.68 -2.44
C LEU A 209 -20.88 2.67 -3.61
N GLU A 210 -20.86 3.98 -3.34
CA GLU A 210 -20.86 5.01 -4.38
C GLU A 210 -19.58 4.96 -5.21
N VAL A 211 -18.38 4.87 -4.62
CA VAL A 211 -17.12 4.72 -5.37
C VAL A 211 -17.13 3.45 -6.23
N ALA A 212 -17.69 2.35 -5.76
CA ALA A 212 -17.89 1.13 -6.57
C ALA A 212 -18.92 1.31 -7.71
N SER A 213 -19.85 2.26 -7.58
CA SER A 213 -20.93 2.53 -8.55
C SER A 213 -20.54 3.61 -9.57
N VAL A 214 -19.83 4.65 -9.16
CA VAL A 214 -19.21 5.67 -10.02
C VAL A 214 -18.16 5.03 -10.94
N ASN A 215 -17.41 4.04 -10.46
CA ASN A 215 -16.54 3.21 -11.30
C ASN A 215 -17.29 2.40 -12.38
N LYS A 216 -18.60 2.14 -12.23
CA LYS A 216 -19.45 1.55 -13.29
C LYS A 216 -20.00 2.61 -14.25
N LEU A 217 -20.18 3.86 -13.80
CA LEU A 217 -20.75 4.95 -14.61
C LEU A 217 -19.75 5.53 -15.62
N TYR A 218 -18.43 5.46 -15.35
CA TYR A 218 -17.38 5.83 -16.32
C TYR A 218 -16.97 4.69 -17.27
N LYS A 219 -17.88 3.75 -17.55
CA LYS A 219 -17.65 2.69 -18.53
C LYS A 219 -17.63 3.28 -19.95
N THR A 220 -16.45 3.32 -20.56
CA THR A 220 -16.21 3.87 -21.91
C THR A 220 -17.25 3.39 -22.92
N VAL A 221 -17.93 4.34 -23.58
CA VAL A 221 -18.90 4.04 -24.65
C VAL A 221 -18.15 3.62 -25.92
N VAL A 222 -17.87 2.31 -26.02
CA VAL A 222 -17.28 1.70 -27.22
C VAL A 222 -18.37 1.56 -28.30
N LEU A 223 -18.59 2.64 -29.06
CA LEU A 223 -19.37 2.61 -30.29
C LEU A 223 -18.52 2.00 -31.42
N GLY A 224 -18.41 0.67 -31.41
CA GLY A 224 -17.72 -0.12 -32.43
C GLY A 224 -18.38 -1.48 -32.62
N LEU A 225 -18.63 -1.87 -33.88
CA LEU A 225 -19.22 -3.16 -34.22
C LEU A 225 -18.24 -4.31 -33.96
N PRO A 226 -18.72 -5.52 -33.60
CA PRO A 226 -17.86 -6.65 -33.31
C PRO A 226 -17.21 -7.21 -34.60
N VAL A 227 -15.92 -6.94 -34.78
CA VAL A 227 -15.08 -7.69 -35.71
C VAL A 227 -14.48 -8.87 -34.94
N VAL A 228 -14.83 -10.08 -35.34
CA VAL A 228 -14.17 -11.30 -34.85
C VAL A 228 -12.83 -11.43 -35.56
N ASP A 229 -11.75 -11.16 -34.85
CA ASP A 229 -10.41 -11.63 -35.21
C ASP A 229 -9.96 -12.66 -34.17
N ALA A 230 -9.60 -13.85 -34.63
CA ALA A 230 -9.18 -14.93 -33.74
C ALA A 230 -7.81 -14.59 -33.12
N GLY A 231 -7.57 -15.07 -31.90
CA GLY A 231 -6.39 -14.71 -31.10
C GLY A 231 -5.07 -14.89 -31.85
N LYS A 232 -4.54 -13.79 -32.39
CA LYS A 232 -3.20 -13.75 -32.97
C LYS A 232 -2.19 -13.80 -31.84
N HIS A 233 -1.76 -15.03 -31.51
CA HIS A 233 -0.44 -15.27 -30.93
C HIS A 233 0.56 -14.36 -31.65
N TRP A 234 1.28 -13.51 -30.91
CA TRP A 234 2.33 -12.70 -31.54
C TRP A 234 3.39 -13.66 -32.05
N GLY A 235 3.42 -13.86 -33.37
CA GLY A 235 4.32 -14.81 -33.99
C GLY A 235 5.77 -14.44 -33.72
N ASN A 236 6.62 -15.45 -33.51
CA ASN A 236 8.06 -15.27 -33.44
C ASN A 236 8.52 -14.37 -34.60
N ARG A 237 8.95 -13.15 -34.27
CA ARG A 237 9.96 -12.50 -35.06
C ARG A 237 11.25 -13.22 -34.73
N ASP A 238 11.72 -14.07 -35.62
CA ASP A 238 13.03 -14.70 -35.51
C ASP A 238 14.09 -13.60 -35.35
N SER A 239 14.54 -13.39 -34.11
CA SER A 239 15.56 -12.41 -33.78
C SER A 239 16.89 -12.92 -34.32
N SER A 240 17.37 -12.29 -35.40
CA SER A 240 18.72 -12.53 -35.86
C SER A 240 19.70 -12.21 -34.71
N PRO A 241 20.66 -13.10 -34.41
CA PRO A 241 21.46 -13.00 -33.20
C PRO A 241 22.27 -11.70 -33.18
N ILE A 242 21.92 -10.83 -32.23
CA ILE A 242 22.50 -9.49 -32.10
C ILE A 242 23.95 -9.66 -31.65
N LYS A 243 24.89 -9.32 -32.55
CA LYS A 243 26.32 -9.35 -32.25
C LYS A 243 26.72 -8.17 -31.38
N LEU A 244 26.52 -8.32 -30.08
CA LEU A 244 27.11 -7.47 -29.05
C LEU A 244 28.65 -7.54 -29.15
N SER A 245 29.34 -6.44 -28.82
CA SER A 245 30.78 -6.31 -29.11
C SER A 245 31.69 -6.95 -28.06
N ASN A 246 31.16 -7.21 -26.85
CA ASN A 246 31.94 -7.59 -25.67
C ASN A 246 31.12 -8.45 -24.71
N PHE A 247 31.76 -9.33 -23.95
CA PHE A 247 31.14 -10.17 -22.90
C PHE A 247 30.42 -9.32 -21.84
N TYR A 248 30.98 -8.16 -21.48
CA TYR A 248 30.36 -7.22 -20.54
C TYR A 248 29.07 -6.59 -21.11
N SER A 249 28.98 -6.42 -22.44
CA SER A 249 27.72 -6.01 -23.10
C SER A 249 26.67 -7.12 -23.04
N GLU A 250 27.08 -8.38 -23.10
CA GLU A 250 26.17 -9.55 -22.97
C GLU A 250 25.63 -9.67 -21.53
N LEU A 251 26.49 -9.49 -20.52
CA LEU A 251 26.08 -9.46 -19.11
C LEU A 251 25.12 -8.31 -18.76
N LEU A 252 25.30 -7.15 -19.38
CA LEU A 252 24.41 -5.98 -19.24
C LEU A 252 23.29 -5.94 -20.29
N SER A 253 23.09 -7.01 -21.06
CA SER A 253 22.06 -7.05 -22.10
C SER A 253 20.66 -7.26 -21.51
N ILE A 254 19.71 -6.50 -22.06
CA ILE A 254 18.29 -6.61 -21.72
C ILE A 254 17.77 -8.01 -22.13
N PRO A 255 16.92 -8.69 -21.32
CA PRO A 255 16.31 -9.99 -21.65
C PRO A 255 15.67 -10.05 -23.03
N GLU A 256 15.74 -11.19 -23.71
CA GLU A 256 15.40 -11.30 -25.14
C GLU A 256 13.92 -11.02 -25.43
N GLU A 257 13.04 -11.48 -24.54
CA GLU A 257 11.60 -11.22 -24.54
C GLU A 257 11.29 -9.72 -24.61
N TRP A 258 12.06 -8.90 -23.88
CA TRP A 258 11.88 -7.45 -23.78
C TRP A 258 12.42 -6.70 -25.04
N ARG A 259 13.07 -7.40 -25.97
CA ARG A 259 13.55 -6.85 -27.26
C ARG A 259 12.51 -6.92 -28.38
N THR A 260 11.36 -7.56 -28.14
CA THR A 260 10.35 -7.88 -29.17
C THR A 260 9.32 -6.78 -29.44
N ALA A 261 9.40 -5.65 -28.72
CA ALA A 261 8.35 -4.63 -28.64
C ALA A 261 7.80 -4.14 -30.01
N PRO A 262 6.48 -3.92 -30.15
CA PRO A 262 5.80 -3.62 -31.41
C PRO A 262 5.95 -2.15 -31.87
N LEU A 263 7.18 -1.62 -31.89
CA LEU A 263 7.48 -0.25 -32.31
C LEU A 263 7.82 -0.17 -33.81
N SER A 264 7.29 0.83 -34.52
CA SER A 264 7.63 1.05 -35.93
C SER A 264 8.96 1.83 -36.08
N ALA A 265 9.76 1.47 -37.08
CA ALA A 265 11.10 2.02 -37.27
C ALA A 265 11.11 3.56 -37.37
N ALA A 266 10.13 4.16 -38.05
CA ALA A 266 10.01 5.61 -38.16
C ALA A 266 9.79 6.30 -36.79
N LYS A 267 8.93 5.73 -35.94
CA LYS A 267 8.67 6.26 -34.58
C LYS A 267 9.87 6.09 -33.67
N PHE A 268 10.58 4.96 -33.78
CA PHE A 268 11.85 4.75 -33.08
C PHE A 268 12.88 5.83 -33.46
N HIS A 269 13.07 6.14 -34.75
CA HIS A 269 14.02 7.17 -35.19
C HIS A 269 13.65 8.58 -34.72
N GLN A 270 12.36 8.91 -34.65
CA GLN A 270 11.87 10.18 -34.08
C GLN A 270 12.16 10.26 -32.57
N MET A 271 11.75 9.25 -31.81
CA MET A 271 11.86 9.25 -30.35
C MET A 271 13.29 9.03 -29.82
N LYS A 272 14.18 8.43 -30.62
CA LYS A 272 15.62 8.25 -30.31
C LYS A 272 16.34 9.57 -30.03
N GLN A 273 15.81 10.71 -30.51
CA GLN A 273 16.34 12.04 -30.19
C GLN A 273 16.03 12.49 -28.75
N LYS A 274 14.99 11.94 -28.10
CA LYS A 274 14.66 12.21 -26.68
C LYS A 274 15.45 11.33 -25.69
N PHE A 275 16.37 10.47 -26.17
CA PHE A 275 17.11 9.56 -25.31
C PHE A 275 18.28 10.30 -24.59
N PRO A 276 18.34 10.27 -23.24
CA PRO A 276 19.37 10.99 -22.48
C PRO A 276 20.70 10.22 -22.51
N ILE A 277 21.43 10.33 -23.62
CA ILE A 277 22.65 9.55 -23.88
C ILE A 277 23.79 9.85 -22.89
N GLU A 278 23.88 11.07 -22.39
CA GLU A 278 24.89 11.47 -21.40
C GLU A 278 24.63 10.82 -20.04
N TRP A 279 23.37 10.76 -19.61
CA TRP A 279 22.92 10.02 -18.43
C TRP A 279 23.19 8.52 -18.57
N TYR A 280 22.91 7.92 -19.74
CA TYR A 280 23.23 6.51 -20.02
C TYR A 280 24.73 6.21 -19.86
N HIS A 281 25.62 7.07 -20.39
CA HIS A 281 27.07 6.89 -20.21
C HIS A 281 27.52 7.14 -18.77
N PHE A 282 26.93 8.12 -18.07
CA PHE A 282 27.19 8.37 -16.64
C PHE A 282 26.84 7.14 -15.80
N LEU A 283 25.63 6.59 -15.96
CA LEU A 283 25.18 5.40 -15.21
C LEU A 283 26.08 4.19 -15.41
N LEU A 284 26.49 3.91 -16.64
CA LEU A 284 27.43 2.83 -16.93
C LEU A 284 28.83 3.07 -16.31
N GLY A 285 29.22 4.33 -16.11
CA GLY A 285 30.45 4.72 -15.43
C GLY A 285 30.42 4.52 -13.90
N GLN A 286 29.24 4.42 -13.29
CA GLN A 286 29.06 4.22 -11.84
C GLN A 286 28.96 2.74 -11.42
N LEU A 287 28.99 1.80 -12.39
CA LEU A 287 28.90 0.37 -12.09
C LEU A 287 30.24 -0.22 -11.63
N ASP A 288 30.28 -0.81 -10.44
CA ASP A 288 31.41 -1.65 -10.00
C ASP A 288 31.43 -3.00 -10.74
N LEU A 289 32.11 -2.98 -11.89
CA LEU A 289 32.38 -4.15 -12.71
C LEU A 289 33.65 -4.92 -12.28
N PHE A 290 34.39 -4.48 -11.25
CA PHE A 290 35.66 -5.11 -10.83
C PHE A 290 35.49 -6.50 -10.21
N HIS A 291 34.27 -6.88 -9.81
CA HIS A 291 33.95 -8.25 -9.40
C HIS A 291 34.01 -9.28 -10.54
N LEU A 292 33.93 -8.84 -11.80
CA LEU A 292 33.96 -9.70 -12.97
C LEU A 292 35.41 -9.92 -13.40
N LYS A 293 35.84 -11.20 -13.49
CA LYS A 293 37.22 -11.59 -13.74
C LYS A 293 37.70 -11.27 -15.17
N GLU A 294 38.07 -10.02 -15.40
CA GLU A 294 39.21 -9.56 -16.21
C GLU A 294 39.28 -8.03 -16.13
N ASN A 295 40.48 -7.44 -16.28
CA ASN A 295 40.69 -5.99 -16.18
C ASN A 295 41.13 -5.39 -17.53
N PRO A 296 40.26 -5.33 -18.55
CA PRO A 296 40.57 -4.63 -19.79
C PRO A 296 40.57 -3.12 -19.53
N SER A 297 41.73 -2.48 -19.64
CA SER A 297 41.98 -1.06 -19.31
C SER A 297 41.25 -0.02 -20.19
N ASN A 298 40.32 -0.46 -21.04
CA ASN A 298 39.42 0.39 -21.83
C ASN A 298 37.93 0.04 -21.66
N LEU A 299 37.55 -0.85 -20.72
CA LEU A 299 36.19 -1.40 -20.55
C LEU A 299 35.05 -0.41 -20.83
N LEU A 300 35.00 0.71 -20.10
CA LEU A 300 33.96 1.73 -20.26
C LEU A 300 33.96 2.37 -21.66
N LYS A 301 35.13 2.62 -22.26
CA LYS A 301 35.24 3.19 -23.61
C LYS A 301 34.73 2.24 -24.68
N ASP A 302 34.81 0.93 -24.46
CA ASP A 302 34.33 -0.07 -25.40
C ASP A 302 32.83 -0.32 -25.20
N LEU A 303 32.34 -0.27 -23.96
CA LEU A 303 30.91 -0.29 -23.63
C LEU A 303 30.17 0.95 -24.17
N PHE A 304 30.77 2.15 -24.12
CA PHE A 304 30.22 3.37 -24.72
C PHE A 304 30.19 3.35 -26.26
N LYS A 305 31.05 2.52 -26.90
CA LYS A 305 31.05 2.32 -28.36
C LYS A 305 30.03 1.27 -28.82
N ASP A 306 29.50 0.44 -27.91
CA ASP A 306 28.57 -0.64 -28.26
C ASP A 306 27.20 -0.05 -28.64
N THR A 307 27.04 0.24 -29.93
CA THR A 307 25.80 0.77 -30.50
C THR A 307 24.66 -0.24 -30.44
N ALA A 308 24.94 -1.55 -30.42
CA ALA A 308 23.92 -2.59 -30.32
C ALA A 308 23.34 -2.64 -28.90
N LEU A 309 24.20 -2.62 -27.87
CA LEU A 309 23.76 -2.55 -26.48
C LEU A 309 22.93 -1.28 -26.23
N LYS A 310 23.44 -0.12 -26.65
CA LYS A 310 22.73 1.16 -26.50
C LYS A 310 21.38 1.13 -27.21
N ASP A 311 21.31 0.62 -28.44
CA ASP A 311 20.05 0.60 -29.20
C ASP A 311 19.00 -0.34 -28.58
N LEU A 312 19.41 -1.39 -27.86
CA LEU A 312 18.49 -2.20 -27.03
C LEU A 312 17.92 -1.40 -25.85
N TYR A 313 18.75 -0.65 -25.12
CA TYR A 313 18.28 0.23 -24.04
C TYR A 313 17.37 1.33 -24.57
N VAL A 314 17.70 1.94 -25.72
CA VAL A 314 16.84 2.91 -26.42
C VAL A 314 15.49 2.27 -26.78
N GLN A 315 15.48 1.08 -27.38
CA GLN A 315 14.25 0.42 -27.81
C GLN A 315 13.35 0.09 -26.63
N SER A 316 13.88 -0.59 -25.61
CA SER A 316 13.08 -1.05 -24.47
C SER A 316 12.56 0.13 -23.65
N ALA A 317 13.39 1.14 -23.38
CA ALA A 317 12.97 2.32 -22.62
C ALA A 317 11.91 3.15 -23.37
N LEU A 318 12.05 3.34 -24.69
CA LEU A 318 11.06 4.07 -25.49
C LEU A 318 9.75 3.28 -25.65
N SER A 319 9.81 1.95 -25.75
CA SER A 319 8.60 1.11 -25.79
C SER A 319 7.83 1.14 -24.47
N CYS A 320 8.53 1.16 -23.32
CA CYS A 320 7.89 1.35 -22.02
C CYS A 320 7.34 2.78 -21.85
N TYR A 321 8.06 3.81 -22.30
CA TYR A 321 7.53 5.19 -22.32
C TYR A 321 6.23 5.29 -23.14
N ILE A 322 6.17 4.65 -24.31
CA ILE A 322 4.97 4.60 -25.16
C ILE A 322 3.86 3.75 -24.51
N ALA A 323 4.20 2.68 -23.80
CA ALA A 323 3.25 1.88 -23.04
C ALA A 323 2.54 2.73 -21.97
N MET A 324 3.31 3.52 -21.20
CA MET A 324 2.80 4.37 -20.13
C MET A 324 2.04 5.61 -20.65
N PHE A 325 2.70 6.44 -21.46
CA PHE A 325 2.20 7.78 -21.84
C PHE A 325 1.47 7.83 -23.18
N GLY A 326 1.42 6.71 -23.92
CA GLY A 326 0.90 6.68 -25.28
C GLY A 326 1.87 7.23 -26.33
N LEU A 327 1.32 7.51 -27.52
CA LEU A 327 2.10 7.91 -28.70
C LEU A 327 2.19 9.43 -28.91
N ASP A 328 1.28 10.20 -28.32
CA ASP A 328 1.16 11.62 -28.57
C ASP A 328 1.95 12.44 -27.54
N ASP A 329 2.55 13.55 -27.99
CA ASP A 329 3.31 14.45 -27.13
C ASP A 329 2.42 15.43 -26.34
N THR A 330 1.16 15.05 -26.13
CA THR A 330 0.18 15.77 -25.30
C THR A 330 0.65 15.84 -23.86
N VAL A 331 0.31 16.94 -23.17
CA VAL A 331 0.56 17.05 -21.73
C VAL A 331 -0.35 16.07 -21.01
N VAL A 332 0.26 15.18 -20.22
CA VAL A 332 -0.43 14.17 -19.41
C VAL A 332 -1.45 14.83 -18.49
N SER A 333 -2.61 14.23 -18.22
CA SER A 333 -3.56 14.78 -17.23
C SER A 333 -3.24 14.30 -15.81
N PRO A 334 -3.56 15.07 -14.74
CA PRO A 334 -3.42 14.60 -13.36
C PRO A 334 -4.12 13.26 -13.11
N GLY A 335 -5.33 13.09 -13.66
CA GLY A 335 -6.07 11.83 -13.59
C GLY A 335 -5.43 10.66 -14.34
N HIS A 336 -4.65 10.90 -15.40
CA HIS A 336 -3.81 9.85 -15.99
C HIS A 336 -2.66 9.48 -15.05
N ILE A 337 -1.99 10.46 -14.42
CA ILE A 337 -0.86 10.20 -13.51
C ILE A 337 -1.33 9.35 -12.33
N PHE A 338 -2.47 9.70 -11.71
CA PHE A 338 -3.06 8.91 -10.62
C PHE A 338 -3.46 7.50 -11.06
N ARG A 339 -4.14 7.35 -12.20
CA ARG A 339 -4.51 6.03 -12.74
C ARG A 339 -3.29 5.17 -13.05
N ALA A 340 -2.26 5.74 -13.68
CA ALA A 340 -1.01 5.04 -14.01
C ALA A 340 -0.21 4.64 -12.75
N TYR A 341 -0.19 5.47 -11.71
CA TYR A 341 0.39 5.15 -10.40
C TYR A 341 -0.31 3.93 -9.76
N ASN A 342 -1.63 3.84 -9.95
CA ASN A 342 -2.49 2.72 -9.54
C ASN A 342 -2.49 1.55 -10.56
N GLY A 343 -1.53 1.49 -11.49
CA GLY A 343 -1.41 0.43 -12.52
C GLY A 343 -2.48 0.43 -13.61
N SER A 344 -3.39 1.41 -13.62
CA SER A 344 -4.53 1.48 -14.55
C SER A 344 -4.18 2.35 -15.77
N LEU A 345 -3.61 1.71 -16.79
CA LEU A 345 -3.10 2.39 -17.99
C LEU A 345 -4.15 2.45 -19.13
N PRO A 346 -4.20 3.55 -19.91
CA PRO A 346 -5.00 3.61 -21.13
C PRO A 346 -4.33 2.77 -22.24
N TRP A 347 -5.13 2.15 -23.12
CA TRP A 347 -4.59 1.32 -24.19
C TRP A 347 -3.62 2.07 -25.10
N SER A 348 -2.49 1.43 -25.40
CA SER A 348 -1.49 1.91 -26.35
C SER A 348 -0.83 0.72 -27.06
N VAL A 349 -0.20 0.98 -28.21
CA VAL A 349 0.41 -0.07 -29.05
C VAL A 349 1.45 -0.92 -28.32
N CYS A 350 2.09 -0.38 -27.27
CA CYS A 350 3.07 -1.13 -26.46
C CYS A 350 2.51 -1.62 -25.12
N LEU A 351 1.27 -1.28 -24.73
CA LEU A 351 0.71 -1.67 -23.44
C LEU A 351 0.55 -3.20 -23.33
N ASP A 352 -0.06 -3.83 -24.33
CA ASP A 352 -0.32 -5.27 -24.30
C ASP A 352 1.00 -6.05 -24.20
N TRP A 353 2.01 -5.64 -24.97
CA TRP A 353 3.38 -6.19 -24.90
C TRP A 353 4.00 -6.02 -23.51
N LEU A 354 3.86 -4.83 -22.90
CA LEU A 354 4.39 -4.59 -21.55
C LEU A 354 3.71 -5.50 -20.52
N ILE A 355 2.38 -5.59 -20.52
CA ILE A 355 1.62 -6.45 -19.60
C ILE A 355 1.99 -7.94 -19.79
N GLY A 356 2.23 -8.37 -21.03
CA GLY A 356 2.71 -9.73 -21.31
C GLY A 356 4.09 -10.04 -20.71
N ASN A 357 4.91 -9.01 -20.44
CA ASN A 357 6.23 -9.12 -19.80
C ASN A 357 6.13 -8.70 -18.32
N GLN A 358 5.46 -9.51 -17.49
CA GLN A 358 5.11 -9.16 -16.09
C GLN A 358 6.27 -8.57 -15.27
N GLU A 359 7.49 -9.11 -15.38
CA GLU A 359 8.67 -8.58 -14.66
C GLU A 359 9.02 -7.15 -15.10
N LEU A 360 8.99 -6.87 -16.42
CA LEU A 360 9.18 -5.53 -16.97
C LEU A 360 8.01 -4.60 -16.65
N TYR A 361 6.77 -5.09 -16.63
CA TYR A 361 5.60 -4.32 -16.21
C TYR A 361 5.76 -3.82 -14.76
N GLN A 362 6.14 -4.70 -13.83
CA GLN A 362 6.38 -4.32 -12.43
C GLN A 362 7.55 -3.33 -12.31
N LEU A 363 8.65 -3.55 -13.03
CA LEU A 363 9.79 -2.62 -13.06
C LEU A 363 9.38 -1.24 -13.61
N THR A 364 8.51 -1.20 -14.63
CA THR A 364 8.02 0.03 -15.28
C THR A 364 7.00 0.76 -14.41
N LEU A 365 6.14 0.04 -13.68
CA LEU A 365 5.23 0.61 -12.69
C LEU A 365 6.00 1.21 -11.51
N LYS A 366 7.00 0.48 -10.97
CA LYS A 366 7.90 0.99 -9.92
C LYS A 366 8.65 2.25 -10.39
N THR A 367 9.20 2.22 -11.61
CA THR A 367 9.81 3.39 -12.27
C THR A 367 8.86 4.59 -12.31
N PHE A 368 7.60 4.38 -12.70
CA PHE A 368 6.61 5.45 -12.78
C PHE A 368 6.33 6.07 -11.40
N ARG A 369 6.17 5.23 -10.37
CA ARG A 369 5.98 5.68 -8.98
C ARG A 369 7.18 6.48 -8.47
N TYR A 370 8.41 6.04 -8.76
CA TYR A 370 9.64 6.78 -8.46
C TYR A 370 9.70 8.13 -9.19
N THR A 371 9.26 8.17 -10.46
CA THR A 371 9.21 9.41 -11.23
C THR A 371 8.16 10.39 -10.67
N VAL A 372 7.01 9.89 -10.20
CA VAL A 372 5.99 10.70 -9.52
C VAL A 372 6.52 11.24 -8.18
N LYS A 373 7.24 10.44 -7.39
CA LYS A 373 7.92 10.92 -6.17
C LYS A 373 8.95 12.00 -6.51
N LEU A 374 9.78 11.81 -7.53
CA LEU A 374 10.75 12.80 -8.00
C LEU A 374 10.10 14.10 -8.47
N MET A 375 8.92 14.04 -9.11
CA MET A 375 8.16 15.23 -9.49
C MET A 375 7.63 16.00 -8.25
N VAL A 376 7.20 15.30 -7.20
CA VAL A 376 6.78 15.91 -5.93
C VAL A 376 7.99 16.52 -5.21
N ASP A 377 9.08 15.77 -5.07
CA ASP A 377 10.30 16.23 -4.39
C ASP A 377 10.90 17.45 -5.10
N LYS A 378 11.00 17.44 -6.44
CA LYS A 378 11.46 18.61 -7.22
C LYS A 378 10.59 19.85 -7.01
N ALA A 379 9.28 19.67 -6.85
CA ALA A 379 8.36 20.78 -6.61
C ALA A 379 8.39 21.29 -5.16
N SER A 380 8.90 20.49 -4.21
CA SER A 380 9.00 20.84 -2.79
C SER A 380 10.38 21.33 -2.35
N LEU A 381 11.46 20.78 -2.92
CA LEU A 381 12.85 21.02 -2.51
C LEU A 381 13.61 21.90 -3.51
N GLY A 382 13.27 21.83 -4.79
CA GLY A 382 13.94 22.54 -5.88
C GLY A 382 14.29 21.63 -7.06
N PRO A 383 14.65 22.19 -8.23
CA PRO A 383 15.10 21.41 -9.37
C PRO A 383 16.43 20.73 -9.08
N VAL A 384 16.56 19.46 -9.49
CA VAL A 384 17.81 18.69 -9.42
C VAL A 384 18.90 19.38 -10.26
N GLU A 385 20.04 19.67 -9.66
CA GLU A 385 21.15 20.43 -10.22
C GLU A 385 22.01 19.58 -11.18
N ASP A 386 22.32 18.33 -10.83
CA ASP A 386 23.20 17.46 -11.62
C ASP A 386 22.84 15.95 -11.63
N PHE A 387 23.68 15.15 -12.31
CA PHE A 387 23.51 13.70 -12.43
C PHE A 387 23.85 12.94 -11.15
N GLN A 388 24.76 13.45 -10.30
CA GLN A 388 25.10 12.80 -9.04
C GLN A 388 23.99 12.99 -7.99
N GLU A 389 23.35 14.16 -7.97
CA GLU A 389 22.15 14.40 -7.16
C GLU A 389 20.97 13.54 -7.66
N LEU A 390 20.73 13.46 -8.98
CA LEU A 390 19.71 12.55 -9.54
C LEU A 390 19.95 11.09 -9.14
N LEU A 391 21.19 10.63 -9.19
CA LEU A 391 21.57 9.28 -8.77
C LEU A 391 21.26 9.06 -7.28
N LYS A 392 21.62 10.02 -6.42
CA LYS A 392 21.38 9.96 -4.98
C LYS A 392 19.89 9.83 -4.64
N TYR A 393 19.00 10.61 -5.26
CA TYR A 393 17.55 10.43 -5.05
C TYR A 393 17.06 9.02 -5.40
N LEU A 394 17.57 8.44 -6.49
CA LEU A 394 17.14 7.09 -6.92
C LEU A 394 17.71 5.99 -6.02
N GLU A 395 18.92 6.16 -5.51
CA GLU A 395 19.51 5.26 -4.51
C GLU A 395 18.76 5.34 -3.18
N GLU A 396 18.42 6.54 -2.69
CA GLU A 396 17.56 6.73 -1.51
C GLU A 396 16.18 6.08 -1.71
N TYR A 397 15.54 6.27 -2.87
CA TYR A 397 14.23 5.65 -3.15
C TYR A 397 14.26 4.11 -3.16
N GLU A 398 15.39 3.47 -3.49
CA GLU A 398 15.54 2.01 -3.55
C GLU A 398 15.98 1.39 -2.21
N ASN A 399 16.66 2.16 -1.36
CA ASN A 399 17.16 1.70 -0.06
C ASN A 399 16.22 2.05 1.11
N ASP A 400 15.70 3.28 1.14
CA ASP A 400 15.08 3.87 2.34
C ASP A 400 13.55 4.10 2.21
N TRP A 401 12.99 3.99 0.99
CA TRP A 401 11.58 4.27 0.72
C TRP A 401 10.79 3.06 0.20
N TYR A 402 9.60 2.85 0.75
CA TYR A 402 8.52 2.15 0.04
C TYR A 402 7.66 3.16 -0.73
N ILE A 403 7.51 2.97 -2.05
CA ILE A 403 6.74 3.88 -2.91
C ILE A 403 5.67 3.07 -3.66
N GLY A 404 4.44 3.11 -3.16
CA GLY A 404 3.35 2.21 -3.58
C GLY A 404 1.97 2.65 -3.10
N LEU A 405 1.03 1.72 -3.01
CA LEU A 405 -0.34 1.98 -2.55
C LEU A 405 -0.50 1.53 -1.09
N VAL A 406 -1.30 2.27 -0.30
CA VAL A 406 -1.68 1.85 1.06
C VAL A 406 -2.45 0.51 1.05
N SER A 407 -3.09 0.16 -0.08
CA SER A 407 -3.83 -1.09 -0.28
C SER A 407 -2.98 -2.26 -0.82
N GLU A 408 -1.69 -2.08 -1.07
CA GLU A 408 -0.77 -3.16 -1.44
C GLU A 408 -0.31 -3.94 -0.20
N LYS A 409 -0.10 -5.26 -0.33
CA LYS A 409 0.27 -6.14 0.80
C LYS A 409 1.67 -5.83 1.32
N GLU A 410 2.47 -5.25 0.47
CA GLU A 410 3.84 -4.85 0.67
C GLU A 410 3.94 -3.56 1.52
N TRP A 411 2.89 -2.73 1.60
CA TRP A 411 2.83 -1.54 2.46
C TRP A 411 2.92 -1.88 3.96
N PRO A 412 2.03 -2.72 4.55
CA PRO A 412 2.17 -3.14 5.95
C PRO A 412 3.41 -4.01 6.18
N GLN A 413 3.94 -4.69 5.15
CA GLN A 413 5.22 -5.40 5.27
C GLN A 413 6.40 -4.41 5.40
N ALA A 414 6.42 -3.31 4.64
CA ALA A 414 7.43 -2.26 4.77
C ALA A 414 7.39 -1.58 6.15
N VAL A 415 6.20 -1.36 6.71
CA VAL A 415 6.01 -0.90 8.11
C VAL A 415 6.58 -1.91 9.11
N LEU A 416 6.29 -3.21 8.96
CA LEU A 416 6.83 -4.28 9.82
C LEU A 416 8.34 -4.50 9.65
N GLN A 417 8.93 -4.04 8.54
CA GLN A 417 10.36 -4.06 8.25
C GLN A 417 11.09 -2.79 8.73
N GLU A 418 10.40 -1.87 9.42
CA GLU A 418 10.94 -0.58 9.84
C GLU A 418 11.53 0.25 8.67
N THR A 419 10.91 0.17 7.47
CA THR A 419 11.35 0.95 6.30
C THR A 419 11.31 2.45 6.63
N PRO A 420 12.42 3.21 6.51
CA PRO A 420 12.50 4.59 7.02
C PRO A 420 11.39 5.52 6.55
N TYR A 421 10.98 5.41 5.28
CA TYR A 421 9.94 6.23 4.68
C TYR A 421 8.94 5.40 3.85
N LEU A 422 7.68 5.81 3.83
CA LEU A 422 6.68 5.29 2.90
C LEU A 422 5.94 6.44 2.20
N PHE A 423 5.68 6.31 0.90
CA PHE A 423 4.91 7.29 0.11
C PHE A 423 3.81 6.62 -0.71
N SER A 424 2.58 7.12 -0.59
CA SER A 424 1.46 6.80 -1.48
C SER A 424 0.85 8.07 -2.07
N LEU A 425 0.58 8.05 -3.36
CA LEU A 425 -0.31 9.00 -4.01
C LEU A 425 -1.78 8.67 -3.65
N GLY A 426 -2.60 9.69 -3.45
CA GLY A 426 -4.03 9.59 -3.15
C GLY A 426 -4.86 10.60 -3.96
N HIS A 427 -6.18 10.45 -3.92
CA HIS A 427 -7.14 11.38 -4.51
C HIS A 427 -8.41 11.41 -3.67
N ASP A 428 -8.76 12.58 -3.16
CA ASP A 428 -10.02 12.89 -2.51
C ASP A 428 -11.09 13.16 -3.59
N PRO A 429 -12.13 12.32 -3.74
CA PRO A 429 -13.17 12.51 -4.76
C PRO A 429 -14.15 13.64 -4.41
N ASN A 430 -14.31 13.96 -3.13
CA ASN A 430 -15.29 14.95 -2.63
C ASN A 430 -14.74 16.37 -2.80
N MET A 431 -13.44 16.55 -2.54
CA MET A 431 -12.71 17.80 -2.77
C MET A 431 -12.15 17.91 -4.20
N GLY A 432 -12.01 16.79 -4.92
CA GLY A 432 -11.40 16.74 -6.26
C GLY A 432 -9.88 16.97 -6.25
N VAL A 433 -9.21 16.58 -5.17
CA VAL A 433 -7.83 16.96 -4.84
C VAL A 433 -6.92 15.74 -4.76
N TYR A 434 -5.76 15.80 -5.43
CA TYR A 434 -4.71 14.79 -5.27
C TYR A 434 -3.88 15.06 -4.01
N THR A 435 -3.53 13.99 -3.30
CA THR A 435 -2.80 14.04 -2.02
C THR A 435 -1.58 13.12 -2.05
N GLY A 436 -0.59 13.41 -1.21
CA GLY A 436 0.54 12.52 -0.93
C GLY A 436 0.53 12.17 0.56
N ARG A 437 0.41 10.88 0.88
CA ARG A 437 0.57 10.35 2.25
C ARG A 437 2.03 9.94 2.42
N ILE A 438 2.73 10.56 3.36
CA ILE A 438 4.10 10.23 3.75
C ILE A 438 4.07 9.67 5.17
N LEU A 439 4.60 8.46 5.35
CA LEU A 439 4.98 7.96 6.67
C LEU A 439 6.49 8.14 6.83
N THR A 440 6.93 8.67 7.97
CA THR A 440 8.35 8.77 8.33
C THR A 440 8.57 8.05 9.66
N LEU A 441 9.48 7.09 9.70
CA LEU A 441 9.86 6.40 10.93
C LEU A 441 10.72 7.32 11.80
N GLN A 442 10.32 7.52 13.05
CA GLN A 442 11.07 8.31 14.03
C GLN A 442 11.06 7.61 15.38
N GLU A 443 12.11 7.83 16.19
CA GLU A 443 12.15 7.36 17.57
C GLU A 443 11.50 8.42 18.48
N PHE A 444 10.38 8.05 19.10
CA PHE A 444 9.67 8.89 20.06
C PHE A 444 9.88 8.36 21.48
N LEU A 445 10.08 9.27 22.44
CA LEU A 445 10.15 8.92 23.86
C LEU A 445 8.73 8.80 24.43
N VAL A 446 8.16 7.60 24.37
CA VAL A 446 6.80 7.31 24.85
C VAL A 446 6.80 7.22 26.38
N GLN A 447 6.07 8.13 27.02
CA GLN A 447 5.87 8.16 28.47
C GLN A 447 4.82 7.11 28.87
N VAL A 448 5.15 6.27 29.86
CA VAL A 448 4.35 5.12 30.30
C VAL A 448 4.07 5.23 31.80
N GLY A 449 2.80 5.07 32.18
CA GLY A 449 2.37 5.01 33.57
C GLY A 449 1.30 3.94 33.80
N LYS A 450 1.24 3.43 35.03
CA LYS A 450 0.26 2.45 35.50
C LYS A 450 -0.91 3.17 36.17
N LEU A 451 -2.13 2.81 35.80
CA LEU A 451 -3.35 3.21 36.52
C LEU A 451 -3.58 2.30 37.75
N ASN A 452 -4.15 2.85 38.82
CA ASN A 452 -4.61 2.05 39.95
C ASN A 452 -5.79 1.16 39.54
N ASP A 453 -5.61 -0.15 39.68
CA ASP A 453 -6.51 -1.16 39.14
C ASP A 453 -7.79 -1.34 39.97
N GLU A 454 -7.77 -1.09 41.28
CA GLU A 454 -8.99 -1.02 42.11
C GLU A 454 -9.89 0.15 41.68
N ALA A 455 -9.30 1.33 41.40
CA ALA A 455 -10.06 2.50 40.96
C ALA A 455 -10.69 2.28 39.58
N VAL A 456 -9.96 1.71 38.62
CA VAL A 456 -10.51 1.35 37.29
C VAL A 456 -11.59 0.27 37.42
N ARG A 457 -11.37 -0.78 38.22
CA ARG A 457 -12.40 -1.82 38.48
C ARG A 457 -13.65 -1.24 39.15
N GLY A 458 -13.50 -0.27 40.05
CA GLY A 458 -14.62 0.46 40.66
C GLY A 458 -15.40 1.31 39.65
N GLN A 459 -14.71 2.05 38.77
CA GLN A 459 -15.32 2.85 37.70
C GLN A 459 -16.11 1.97 36.72
N TRP A 460 -15.49 0.90 36.20
CA TRP A 460 -16.15 -0.02 35.26
C TRP A 460 -17.27 -0.84 35.92
N GLY A 461 -17.14 -1.19 37.20
CA GLY A 461 -18.20 -1.83 37.98
C GLY A 461 -19.43 -0.92 38.15
N ASN A 462 -19.22 0.37 38.45
CA ASN A 462 -20.30 1.35 38.53
C ASN A 462 -20.97 1.55 37.16
N LEU A 463 -20.17 1.72 36.10
CA LEU A 463 -20.64 1.86 34.72
C LEU A 463 -21.49 0.66 34.26
N SER A 464 -21.04 -0.57 34.57
CA SER A 464 -21.80 -1.79 34.30
C SER A 464 -23.13 -1.84 35.06
N TRP A 465 -23.17 -1.33 36.29
CA TRP A 465 -24.43 -1.20 37.04
C TRP A 465 -25.35 -0.11 36.47
N GLU A 466 -24.83 1.07 36.14
CA GLU A 466 -25.59 2.17 35.55
C GLU A 466 -26.23 1.77 34.21
N LEU A 467 -25.47 1.13 33.31
CA LEU A 467 -25.94 0.74 31.99
C LEU A 467 -26.84 -0.51 32.03
N LEU A 468 -26.42 -1.59 32.71
CA LEU A 468 -27.06 -2.90 32.60
C LEU A 468 -28.13 -3.19 33.67
N TYR A 469 -28.06 -2.55 34.84
CA TYR A 469 -29.01 -2.77 35.94
C TYR A 469 -29.96 -1.58 36.14
N ALA A 470 -29.44 -0.35 36.13
CA ALA A 470 -30.26 0.85 36.22
C ALA A 470 -30.82 1.32 34.86
N THR A 471 -30.45 0.63 33.78
CA THR A 471 -30.90 0.88 32.40
C THR A 471 -30.84 2.36 32.00
N ASN A 472 -29.72 3.03 32.32
CA ASN A 472 -29.51 4.45 32.00
C ASN A 472 -29.18 4.63 30.51
N ASP A 473 -30.15 5.16 29.77
CA ASP A 473 -30.13 5.45 28.32
C ASP A 473 -29.55 6.83 27.95
N ASP A 474 -29.15 7.63 28.94
CA ASP A 474 -28.42 8.89 28.76
C ASP A 474 -26.98 8.64 28.30
N GLU A 475 -26.76 8.72 26.98
CA GLU A 475 -25.46 8.55 26.32
C GLU A 475 -24.46 9.69 26.65
N GLU A 476 -24.92 10.93 26.83
CA GLU A 476 -24.07 12.09 27.10
C GLU A 476 -23.45 12.06 28.50
N ARG A 477 -24.15 11.51 29.49
CA ARG A 477 -23.71 11.39 30.89
C ARG A 477 -22.36 10.70 31.07
N TYR A 478 -21.96 9.82 30.15
CA TYR A 478 -20.68 9.13 30.24
C TYR A 478 -19.49 10.03 29.87
N SER A 479 -19.65 11.01 28.98
CA SER A 479 -18.56 11.88 28.48
C SER A 479 -18.46 13.25 29.18
N ILE A 480 -19.51 13.71 29.87
CA ILE A 480 -19.55 15.06 30.49
C ILE A 480 -18.88 15.13 31.88
N GLN A 481 -18.61 14.01 32.55
CA GLN A 481 -18.14 13.99 33.95
C GLN A 481 -16.63 13.82 34.11
N ALA A 482 -15.82 14.73 33.56
CA ALA A 482 -14.37 14.71 33.75
C ALA A 482 -13.97 14.80 35.24
N HIS A 483 -13.04 13.94 35.66
CA HIS A 483 -12.47 13.94 37.01
C HIS A 483 -10.95 13.74 36.94
N PRO A 484 -10.14 14.81 36.74
CA PRO A 484 -8.71 14.71 36.41
C PRO A 484 -7.84 13.88 37.37
N VAL A 485 -8.21 13.76 38.65
CA VAL A 485 -7.49 12.93 39.64
C VAL A 485 -7.75 11.42 39.42
N LEU A 486 -8.87 11.06 38.81
CA LEU A 486 -9.32 9.68 38.58
C LEU A 486 -9.38 9.28 37.10
N LEU A 487 -9.12 10.21 36.17
CA LEU A 487 -9.11 10.00 34.71
C LEU A 487 -10.34 9.22 34.23
N ARG A 488 -11.53 9.60 34.73
CA ARG A 488 -12.78 8.85 34.58
C ARG A 488 -13.19 8.70 33.13
N ASN A 489 -13.07 9.76 32.34
CA ASN A 489 -13.50 9.71 30.94
C ASN A 489 -12.51 8.90 30.10
N LEU A 490 -11.21 9.04 30.33
CA LEU A 490 -10.18 8.22 29.67
C LEU A 490 -10.32 6.74 30.04
N THR A 491 -10.63 6.41 31.30
CA THR A 491 -10.83 5.01 31.73
C THR A 491 -12.15 4.43 31.24
N ILE A 492 -13.24 5.19 31.21
CA ILE A 492 -14.52 4.75 30.64
C ILE A 492 -14.42 4.55 29.13
N GLN A 493 -13.75 5.44 28.39
CA GLN A 493 -13.51 5.24 26.96
C GLN A 493 -12.67 3.98 26.69
N ALA A 494 -11.73 3.66 27.59
CA ALA A 494 -10.97 2.41 27.54
C ALA A 494 -11.78 1.15 27.94
N ALA A 495 -12.98 1.25 28.50
CA ALA A 495 -13.80 0.07 28.79
C ALA A 495 -14.15 -0.68 27.49
N ASP A 496 -14.43 -1.98 27.58
CA ASP A 496 -14.80 -2.77 26.40
C ASP A 496 -16.26 -2.50 26.01
N PRO A 497 -16.61 -2.43 24.71
CA PRO A 497 -18.00 -2.30 24.28
C PRO A 497 -18.89 -3.44 24.84
N PRO A 498 -20.13 -3.16 25.29
CA PRO A 498 -20.87 -1.90 25.13
C PRO A 498 -20.65 -0.88 26.27
N LEU A 499 -19.72 -1.11 27.20
CA LEU A 499 -19.49 -0.20 28.33
C LEU A 499 -18.66 1.03 27.90
N GLY A 500 -17.62 0.81 27.10
CA GLY A 500 -16.73 1.85 26.59
C GLY A 500 -16.74 1.99 25.07
N TYR A 501 -16.06 3.02 24.59
CA TYR A 501 -16.04 3.46 23.19
C TYR A 501 -14.60 3.71 22.68
N PRO A 502 -13.72 2.69 22.72
CA PRO A 502 -12.38 2.82 22.17
C PRO A 502 -12.43 2.84 20.63
N ILE A 503 -11.80 3.84 20.00
CA ILE A 503 -11.75 3.99 18.53
C ILE A 503 -11.01 2.82 17.86
N TYR A 504 -10.05 2.22 18.56
CA TYR A 504 -9.34 1.03 18.09
C TYR A 504 -9.19 0.04 19.24
N SER A 505 -9.29 -1.25 18.95
CA SER A 505 -8.81 -2.32 19.82
C SER A 505 -8.02 -3.31 18.98
N SER A 506 -6.84 -3.72 19.46
CA SER A 506 -6.10 -4.83 18.87
C SER A 506 -6.83 -6.16 19.12
N GLU A 507 -6.43 -7.20 18.40
CA GLU A 507 -6.64 -8.57 18.88
C GLU A 507 -5.82 -8.80 20.18
N PRO A 508 -6.21 -9.73 21.07
CA PRO A 508 -5.45 -10.03 22.28
C PRO A 508 -4.09 -10.68 21.98
N LEU A 509 -3.00 -9.94 22.23
CA LEU A 509 -1.63 -10.41 22.02
C LEU A 509 -1.20 -11.30 23.21
N HIS A 510 -1.03 -12.60 22.98
CA HIS A 510 -0.61 -13.54 24.01
C HIS A 510 0.89 -13.37 24.34
N LEU A 511 1.17 -12.92 25.56
CA LEU A 511 2.52 -12.84 26.11
C LEU A 511 2.87 -14.15 26.82
N THR A 512 3.70 -14.96 26.17
CA THR A 512 4.33 -16.14 26.78
C THR A 512 5.50 -15.67 27.66
N PHE A 513 5.36 -15.78 28.98
CA PHE A 513 6.50 -15.60 29.89
C PHE A 513 7.54 -16.71 29.67
N LEU A 514 8.82 -16.34 29.76
CA LEU A 514 10.00 -17.23 29.69
C LEU A 514 10.57 -17.51 31.10
#